data_AF-A0A4Q6B8H1-F1
#
_entry.id   AF-A0A4Q6B8H1-F1
#
_cell.length_a   1.000
_cell.length_b   1.000
_cell.length_c   1.000
_cell.angle_alpha   90.00
_cell.angle_beta   90.00
_cell.angle_gamma   90.00
#
_symmetry.space_group_name_H-M   'P 1'
#
loop_
_entity.id
_entity.type
_entity.pdbx_description
1 polymer ?
#
loop_
_entity_poly.entity_id
_entity_poly.type
_entity_poly.pdbx_seq_one_letter_code
_entity_poly.pdbx_strand_id
1 'polypeptide(L)'
;MAIKPRYSSRSSFLQILLALLWGSWLGFTPTWLTLQVAVLLVAIIFLRLPWIWMATSFAVSWLAAAFLLDPLMDKVGVLLLREPALDHFWTEMAKAPVLPWTHFNNSMVLGAFLLGILTIPFWAYVAWNLRRRAPAY
;
A
#
# COMPACT_ATOMS: atom_id res chain seq x y z
N MET A 1 39.82 -3.08 8.47
CA MET A 1 38.67 -3.80 9.05
C MET A 1 37.46 -3.54 8.16
N ALA A 2 37.19 -4.42 7.19
CA ALA A 2 36.10 -4.24 6.24
C ALA A 2 34.77 -4.63 6.91
N ILE A 3 33.91 -3.66 7.17
CA ILE A 3 32.54 -3.91 7.63
C ILE A 3 31.79 -4.51 6.44
N LYS A 4 31.71 -5.84 6.37
CA LYS A 4 30.90 -6.53 5.38
C LYS A 4 29.43 -6.14 5.64
N PRO A 5 28.74 -5.46 4.72
CA PRO A 5 27.34 -5.12 4.95
C PRO A 5 26.53 -6.41 5.07
N ARG A 6 25.79 -6.54 6.17
CA ARG A 6 24.97 -7.70 6.53
C ARG A 6 23.66 -7.73 5.74
N TYR A 7 23.73 -7.55 4.42
CA TYR A 7 22.57 -7.71 3.54
C TYR A 7 22.76 -8.94 2.68
N SER A 8 22.08 -10.02 3.05
CA SER A 8 21.86 -11.13 2.11
C SER A 8 21.12 -10.57 0.88
N SER A 9 21.46 -11.03 -0.32
CA SER A 9 20.84 -10.56 -1.58
C SER A 9 19.30 -10.58 -1.56
N ARG A 10 18.70 -11.47 -0.74
CA ARG A 10 17.25 -11.60 -0.55
C ARG A 10 16.65 -10.49 0.32
N SER A 11 17.35 -10.06 1.37
CA SER A 11 16.90 -8.96 2.26
C SER A 11 16.84 -7.60 1.54
N SER A 12 17.72 -7.36 0.55
CA SER A 12 17.71 -6.12 -0.23
C SER A 12 16.47 -6.02 -1.14
N PHE A 13 16.08 -7.11 -1.80
CA PHE A 13 14.86 -7.14 -2.63
C PHE A 13 13.61 -6.83 -1.81
N LEU A 14 13.43 -7.51 -0.67
CA LEU A 14 12.25 -7.34 0.16
C LEU A 14 12.16 -5.92 0.74
N GLN A 15 13.29 -5.31 1.10
CA GLN A 15 13.30 -3.91 1.56
C GLN A 15 12.87 -2.93 0.47
N ILE A 16 13.34 -3.12 -0.77
CA ILE A 16 12.92 -2.29 -1.91
C ILE A 16 11.42 -2.51 -2.20
N LEU A 17 10.99 -3.76 -2.29
CA LEU A 17 9.58 -4.10 -2.55
C LEU A 17 8.67 -3.51 -1.48
N LEU A 18 8.97 -3.74 -0.20
CA LEU A 18 8.19 -3.19 0.90
C LEU A 18 8.17 -1.66 0.81
N ALA A 19 9.31 -0.99 0.64
CA ALA A 19 9.33 0.46 0.50
C ALA A 19 8.41 0.97 -0.63
N LEU A 20 8.42 0.29 -1.78
CA LEU A 20 7.56 0.63 -2.91
C LEU A 20 6.06 0.42 -2.58
N LEU A 21 5.72 -0.68 -1.92
CA LEU A 21 4.34 -0.97 -1.50
C LEU A 21 3.84 0.04 -0.47
N TRP A 22 4.64 0.30 0.58
CA TRP A 22 4.33 1.24 1.65
C TRP A 22 4.13 2.66 1.13
N GLY A 23 5.02 3.13 0.25
CA GLY A 23 4.87 4.43 -0.39
C GLY A 23 3.62 4.48 -1.27
N SER A 24 3.35 3.43 -2.07
CA SER A 24 2.18 3.41 -2.94
C SER A 24 0.85 3.43 -2.20
N TRP A 25 0.72 2.65 -1.12
CA TRP A 25 -0.50 2.61 -0.31
C TRP A 25 -0.76 3.95 0.38
N LEU A 26 0.30 4.62 0.87
CA LEU A 26 0.17 6.00 1.36
C LEU A 26 -0.18 7.00 0.25
N GLY A 27 0.27 6.76 -0.99
CA GLY A 27 -0.08 7.62 -2.12
C GLY A 27 -1.54 7.49 -2.53
N PHE A 28 -2.16 6.31 -2.30
CA PHE A 28 -3.55 6.04 -2.64
C PHE A 28 -4.55 6.44 -1.55
N THR A 29 -4.11 6.85 -0.35
CA THR A 29 -5.05 7.13 0.75
C THR A 29 -5.84 8.41 0.51
N PRO A 30 -7.17 8.33 0.31
CA PRO A 30 -8.00 9.50 0.03
C PRO A 30 -8.29 10.34 1.30
N THR A 31 -8.19 9.71 2.47
CA THR A 31 -8.52 10.29 3.77
C THR A 31 -7.41 10.05 4.77
N TRP A 32 -7.03 11.08 5.52
CA TRP A 32 -5.86 11.06 6.41
C TRP A 32 -6.13 10.49 7.82
N LEU A 33 -7.39 10.27 8.20
CA LEU A 33 -7.80 9.87 9.55
C LEU A 33 -8.41 8.47 9.61
N THR A 34 -7.79 7.49 8.96
CA THR A 34 -8.23 6.08 9.05
C THR A 34 -7.23 5.25 9.85
N LEU A 35 -7.71 4.16 10.46
CA LEU A 35 -6.86 3.19 11.13
C LEU A 35 -5.79 2.63 10.18
N GLN A 36 -6.12 2.51 8.89
CA GLN A 36 -5.18 2.06 7.85
C GLN A 36 -3.99 3.01 7.76
N VAL A 37 -4.24 4.32 7.64
CA VAL A 37 -3.17 5.34 7.60
C VAL A 37 -2.36 5.34 8.90
N ALA A 38 -3.01 5.21 10.06
CA ALA A 38 -2.31 5.14 11.35
C ALA A 38 -1.35 3.94 11.42
N VAL A 39 -1.82 2.75 11.05
CA VAL A 39 -0.97 1.56 10.92
C VAL A 39 0.15 1.81 9.91
N LEU A 40 -0.17 2.51 8.80
CA LEU A 40 0.80 2.77 7.77
C LEU A 40 1.99 3.61 8.30
N LEU A 41 1.68 4.69 9.01
CA LEU A 41 2.66 5.62 9.59
C LEU A 41 3.45 4.98 10.73
N VAL A 42 2.78 4.24 11.62
CA VAL A 42 3.43 3.57 12.75
C VAL A 42 4.43 2.53 12.26
N ALA A 43 4.07 1.75 11.24
CA ALA A 43 4.97 0.73 10.72
C ALA A 43 6.23 1.33 10.08
N ILE A 44 6.18 2.53 9.48
CA ILE A 44 7.38 3.20 8.94
C ILE A 44 8.42 3.50 10.03
N ILE A 45 7.98 3.76 11.27
CA ILE A 45 8.88 4.01 12.40
C ILE A 45 9.69 2.75 12.76
N PHE A 46 9.07 1.57 12.65
CA PHE A 46 9.69 0.29 13.00
C PHE A 46 10.39 -0.38 11.81
N LEU A 47 9.88 -0.18 10.60
CA LEU A 47 10.41 -0.76 9.38
C LEU A 47 11.55 0.13 8.86
N ARG A 48 12.78 -0.42 8.85
CA ARG A 48 13.95 0.24 8.26
C ARG A 48 13.92 0.15 6.73
N LEU A 49 12.99 0.87 6.12
CA LEU A 49 12.80 0.90 4.67
C LEU A 49 13.68 1.97 4.02
N PRO A 50 14.18 1.74 2.79
CA PRO A 50 14.89 2.78 2.05
C PRO A 50 13.95 3.92 1.67
N TRP A 51 14.18 5.10 2.26
CA TRP A 51 13.36 6.29 2.07
C TRP A 51 13.20 6.72 0.61
N ILE A 52 14.24 6.55 -0.20
CA ILE A 52 14.20 6.95 -1.62
C ILE A 52 13.11 6.19 -2.39
N TRP A 53 13.05 4.86 -2.26
CA TRP A 53 12.07 4.03 -2.96
C TRP A 53 10.65 4.29 -2.47
N MET A 54 10.50 4.51 -1.16
CA MET A 54 9.21 4.84 -0.55
C MET A 54 8.69 6.21 -1.01
N ALA A 55 9.54 7.25 -1.01
CA ALA A 55 9.16 8.58 -1.45
C ALA A 55 8.82 8.61 -2.95
N THR A 56 9.59 7.91 -3.79
CA THR A 56 9.31 7.82 -5.23
C THR A 56 7.97 7.12 -5.51
N SER A 57 7.72 5.97 -4.89
CA SER A 57 6.45 5.26 -5.08
C SER A 57 5.25 6.03 -4.54
N PHE A 58 5.41 6.73 -3.41
CA PHE A 58 4.41 7.65 -2.89
C PHE A 58 4.06 8.75 -3.89
N ALA A 59 5.05 9.49 -4.39
CA ALA A 59 4.81 10.58 -5.32
C ALA A 59 4.14 10.12 -6.62
N VAL A 60 4.59 8.99 -7.18
CA VAL A 60 4.00 8.41 -8.40
C VAL A 60 2.56 7.97 -8.15
N SER A 61 2.29 7.31 -7.02
CA SER A 61 0.96 6.77 -6.70
C SER A 61 -0.02 7.88 -6.34
N TRP A 62 0.43 8.92 -5.65
CA TRP A 62 -0.34 10.13 -5.37
C TRP A 62 -0.76 10.83 -6.66
N LEU A 63 0.17 10.99 -7.61
CA LEU A 63 -0.14 11.60 -8.90
C LEU A 63 -1.11 10.72 -9.70
N ALA A 64 -0.92 9.40 -9.68
CA ALA A 64 -1.84 8.47 -10.33
C ALA A 64 -3.25 8.47 -9.71
N ALA A 65 -3.34 8.58 -8.38
CA ALA A 65 -4.60 8.73 -7.66
C ALA A 65 -5.36 9.97 -8.13
N ALA A 66 -4.74 11.15 -7.93
CA ALA A 66 -5.36 12.44 -8.15
C ALA A 66 -5.87 12.67 -9.58
N PHE A 67 -5.23 12.08 -10.60
CA PHE A 67 -5.58 12.33 -11.99
C PHE A 67 -6.33 11.19 -12.68
N LEU A 68 -6.22 9.95 -12.21
CA LEU A 68 -6.71 8.78 -12.95
C LEU A 68 -7.48 7.78 -12.10
N LEU A 69 -6.96 7.46 -10.92
CA LEU A 69 -7.49 6.33 -10.15
C LEU A 69 -8.63 6.73 -9.19
N ASP A 70 -8.80 8.00 -8.83
CA ASP A 70 -9.87 8.42 -7.91
C ASP A 70 -11.29 7.97 -8.37
N PRO A 71 -11.71 8.17 -9.64
CA PRO A 71 -13.01 7.65 -10.11
C PRO A 71 -13.07 6.12 -10.16
N LEU A 72 -11.93 5.47 -10.35
CA LEU A 72 -11.86 4.01 -10.41
C LEU A 72 -11.98 3.41 -9.00
N MET A 73 -11.30 4.00 -8.00
CA MET A 73 -11.38 3.63 -6.60
C MET A 73 -12.82 3.73 -6.11
N ASP A 74 -13.48 4.86 -6.34
CA ASP A 74 -14.87 5.04 -5.93
C ASP A 74 -15.80 4.01 -6.59
N LYS A 75 -15.70 3.81 -7.91
CA LYS A 75 -16.51 2.81 -8.63
C LYS A 75 -16.31 1.41 -8.09
N VAL A 76 -15.06 0.98 -7.88
CA VAL A 76 -14.75 -0.34 -7.33
C VAL A 76 -15.35 -0.47 -5.93
N GLY A 77 -15.14 0.52 -5.06
CA GLY A 77 -15.70 0.50 -3.71
C GLY A 77 -17.22 0.44 -3.67
N VAL A 78 -17.90 1.21 -4.52
CA VAL A 78 -19.37 1.18 -4.64
C VAL A 78 -19.85 -0.20 -5.10
N LEU A 79 -19.18 -0.82 -6.08
CA LEU A 79 -19.54 -2.16 -6.54
C LEU A 79 -19.46 -3.20 -5.42
N LEU A 80 -18.41 -3.15 -4.60
CA LEU A 80 -18.24 -4.06 -3.46
C LEU A 80 -19.22 -3.81 -2.32
N LEU A 81 -19.48 -2.54 -2.00
CA LEU A 81 -20.40 -2.18 -0.91
C LEU A 81 -21.87 -2.45 -1.27
N ARG A 82 -22.20 -2.54 -2.56
CA ARG A 82 -23.56 -2.81 -3.04
C ARG A 82 -23.81 -4.26 -3.44
N GLU A 83 -22.79 -5.11 -3.38
CA GLU A 83 -22.93 -6.53 -3.71
C GLU A 83 -23.70 -7.25 -2.59
N PRO A 84 -24.95 -7.72 -2.84
CA PRO A 84 -25.79 -8.30 -1.79
C PRO A 84 -25.17 -9.53 -1.12
N ALA A 85 -24.33 -10.27 -1.84
CA ALA A 85 -23.61 -11.42 -1.29
C ALA A 85 -22.62 -11.03 -0.18
N LEU A 86 -22.20 -9.76 -0.12
CA LEU A 86 -21.26 -9.24 0.87
C LEU A 86 -21.93 -8.50 2.04
N ASP A 87 -23.26 -8.32 2.02
CA ASP A 87 -23.98 -7.58 3.07
C ASP A 87 -23.73 -8.15 4.47
N HIS A 88 -23.74 -9.48 4.60
CA HIS A 88 -23.46 -10.14 5.87
C HIS A 88 -22.01 -9.89 6.31
N PHE A 89 -21.05 -9.97 5.39
CA PHE A 89 -19.64 -9.72 5.67
C PHE A 89 -19.39 -8.30 6.19
N TRP A 90 -19.96 -7.29 5.52
CA TRP A 90 -19.86 -5.89 5.93
C TRP A 90 -20.55 -5.64 7.27
N THR A 91 -21.68 -6.29 7.52
CA THR A 91 -22.42 -6.18 8.79
C THR A 91 -21.62 -6.75 9.96
N GLU A 92 -20.98 -7.91 9.79
CA GLU A 92 -20.14 -8.49 10.85
C GLU A 92 -18.87 -7.65 11.08
N MET A 93 -18.25 -7.10 10.03
CA MET A 93 -17.15 -6.15 10.17
C MET A 93 -17.56 -4.88 10.93
N ALA A 94 -18.78 -4.37 10.70
CA ALA A 94 -19.30 -3.18 11.36
C ALA A 94 -19.52 -3.38 12.87
N LYS A 95 -19.82 -4.62 13.30
CA LYS A 95 -20.01 -4.97 14.72
C LYS A 95 -18.70 -5.16 15.48
N ALA A 96 -17.59 -5.40 14.78
CA ALA A 96 -16.29 -5.61 15.40
C ALA A 96 -15.80 -4.31 16.08
N PRO A 97 -15.02 -4.39 17.19
CA PRO A 97 -14.65 -3.22 17.96
C PRO A 97 -13.67 -2.27 17.24
N VAL A 98 -12.82 -2.80 16.36
CA VAL A 98 -11.70 -2.04 15.75
C VAL A 98 -11.91 -1.79 14.26
N LEU A 99 -12.54 -2.72 13.54
CA LEU A 99 -12.69 -2.65 12.08
C LEU A 99 -13.47 -1.42 11.58
N PRO A 100 -14.49 -0.89 12.28
CA PRO A 100 -15.16 0.35 11.86
C PRO A 100 -14.21 1.55 11.73
N TRP A 101 -13.11 1.59 12.50
CA TRP A 101 -12.11 2.66 12.42
C TRP A 101 -11.28 2.63 11.12
N THR A 102 -11.37 1.56 10.35
CA THR A 102 -10.78 1.51 9.00
C THR A 102 -11.55 2.33 7.97
N HIS A 103 -12.78 2.76 8.29
CA HIS A 103 -13.68 3.43 7.33
C HIS A 103 -13.94 2.61 6.07
N PHE A 104 -14.04 1.28 6.19
CA PHE A 104 -14.33 0.39 5.05
C PHE A 104 -15.67 0.68 4.36
N ASN A 105 -16.60 1.36 5.04
CA ASN A 105 -17.87 1.80 4.49
C ASN A 105 -17.75 3.02 3.55
N ASN A 106 -16.56 3.61 3.43
CA ASN A 106 -16.24 4.62 2.43
C ASN A 106 -15.75 3.93 1.15
N SER A 107 -16.47 4.14 0.04
CA SER A 107 -16.16 3.55 -1.26
C SER A 107 -14.75 3.89 -1.75
N MET A 108 -14.30 5.12 -1.58
CA MET A 108 -12.94 5.51 -1.98
C MET A 108 -11.89 4.78 -1.15
N VAL A 109 -12.08 4.65 0.17
CA VAL A 109 -11.13 3.94 1.06
C VAL A 109 -11.08 2.46 0.71
N LEU A 110 -12.23 1.81 0.52
CA LEU A 110 -12.30 0.40 0.17
C LEU A 110 -11.71 0.12 -1.23
N GLY A 111 -12.02 0.98 -2.20
CA GLY A 111 -11.46 0.90 -3.54
C GLY A 111 -9.95 1.11 -3.57
N ALA A 112 -9.45 2.12 -2.85
CA ALA A 112 -8.02 2.38 -2.71
C ALA A 112 -7.27 1.19 -2.09
N PHE A 113 -7.86 0.55 -1.07
CA PHE A 113 -7.29 -0.63 -0.44
C PHE A 113 -7.13 -1.78 -1.45
N LEU A 114 -8.16 -2.07 -2.23
CA LEU A 114 -8.11 -3.16 -3.21
C LEU A 114 -7.21 -2.85 -4.40
N LEU A 115 -7.27 -1.63 -4.95
CA LEU A 115 -6.34 -1.21 -5.99
C LEU A 115 -4.89 -1.26 -5.49
N GLY A 116 -4.65 -0.87 -4.23
CA GLY A 116 -3.37 -1.02 -3.56
C GLY A 116 -2.86 -2.45 -3.57
N ILE A 117 -3.70 -3.43 -3.24
CA ILE A 117 -3.36 -4.87 -3.33
C ILE A 117 -3.04 -5.27 -4.77
N LEU A 118 -3.83 -4.79 -5.74
CA LEU A 118 -3.61 -5.09 -7.16
C LEU A 118 -2.29 -4.52 -7.71
N THR A 119 -1.68 -3.53 -7.05
CA THR A 119 -0.35 -3.03 -7.44
C THR A 119 0.82 -3.91 -6.98
N ILE A 120 0.59 -4.91 -6.12
CA ILE A 120 1.65 -5.82 -5.63
C ILE A 120 2.48 -6.45 -6.75
N PRO A 121 1.89 -7.11 -7.78
CA PRO A 121 2.66 -7.72 -8.86
C PRO A 121 3.47 -6.68 -9.65
N PHE A 122 2.91 -5.48 -9.86
CA PHE A 122 3.60 -4.39 -10.53
C PHE A 122 4.85 -3.96 -9.74
N TRP A 123 4.72 -3.69 -8.45
CA TRP A 123 5.85 -3.30 -7.61
C TRP A 123 6.87 -4.42 -7.41
N ALA A 124 6.43 -5.68 -7.36
CA ALA A 124 7.33 -6.84 -7.36
C ALA A 124 8.19 -6.89 -8.63
N TYR A 125 7.58 -6.65 -9.80
CA TYR A 125 8.31 -6.55 -11.05
C TYR A 125 9.30 -5.38 -11.06
N VAL A 126 8.89 -4.18 -10.58
CA VAL A 126 9.79 -3.02 -10.47
C VAL A 126 10.96 -3.32 -9.54
N ALA A 127 10.71 -3.79 -8.32
CA ALA A 127 11.74 -4.15 -7.35
C ALA A 127 12.72 -5.19 -7.91
N TRP A 128 12.21 -6.15 -8.69
CA TRP A 128 13.01 -7.19 -9.31
C TRP A 128 13.96 -6.62 -10.37
N ASN A 129 13.47 -5.70 -11.21
CA ASN A 129 14.30 -5.02 -12.20
C ASN A 129 15.34 -4.10 -11.56
N LEU A 130 14.98 -3.38 -10.50
CA LEU A 130 15.92 -2.53 -9.76
C LEU A 130 17.05 -3.35 -9.14
N ARG A 131 16.74 -4.51 -8.54
CA ARG A 131 17.75 -5.43 -8.01
C ARG A 131 18.69 -5.93 -9.10
N ARG A 132 18.19 -6.28 -10.29
CA ARG A 132 19.02 -6.77 -11.40
C ARG A 132 20.04 -5.73 -11.89
N ARG A 133 19.76 -4.44 -11.71
CA ARG A 133 20.61 -3.33 -12.18
C ARG A 133 21.58 -2.81 -11.12
N ALA A 134 21.45 -3.23 -9.86
CA ALA A 134 22.37 -2.85 -8.81
C ALA A 134 23.71 -3.59 -9.00
N PRO A 135 24.84 -2.89 -9.12
CA PRO A 135 26.15 -3.54 -9.22
C PRO A 135 26.43 -4.33 -7.94
N ALA A 136 26.86 -5.58 -8.09
CA ALA A 136 27.35 -6.39 -6.98
C ALA A 136 28.73 -5.83 -6.57
N TYR A 137 28.76 -5.03 -5.50
CA TYR A 137 29.98 -4.65 -4.79
C TYR A 137 30.16 -5.54 -3.56
#